data_AF-A0A8S2T6U5-F1
#
_entry.id   AF-A0A8S2T6U5-F1
#
_cell.length_a   1.000
_cell.length_b   1.000
_cell.length_c   1.000
_cell.angle_alpha   90.00
_cell.angle_beta   90.00
_cell.angle_gamma   90.00
#
_symmetry.space_group_name_H-M   'P 1'
#
loop_
_entity.id
_entity.type
_entity.pdbx_description
1 polymer ?
#
loop_
_entity_poly.entity_id
_entity_poly.type
_entity_poly.pdbx_seq_one_letter_code
_entity_poly.pdbx_strand_id
1 'polypeptide(L)' 'EDDESHESNVIYKRTVQLSAIEVKTGEGNENVLFCERAKLYRFDSAANQMKERSIDEMKILQHQTTNRFRILMRREQLLK' A
#
# COMPACT_ATOMS: atom_id res chain seq x y z
N GLU A 1 -15.62 24.83 -39.50
CA GLU A 1 -16.18 25.60 -38.39
C GLU A 1 -15.64 24.93 -37.13
N ASP A 2 -14.68 25.61 -36.51
CA ASP A 2 -13.82 25.09 -35.46
C ASP A 2 -14.61 24.97 -34.14
N ASP A 3 -14.70 23.75 -33.62
CA ASP A 3 -15.33 23.46 -32.33
C ASP A 3 -14.29 23.68 -31.21
N GLU A 4 -14.16 24.94 -30.80
CA GLU A 4 -13.24 25.40 -29.77
C GLU A 4 -13.81 25.01 -28.39
N SER A 5 -13.52 23.78 -27.94
CA SER A 5 -13.96 23.30 -26.63
C SER A 5 -13.37 24.20 -25.52
N HIS A 6 -14.23 24.87 -24.76
CA HIS A 6 -13.83 25.78 -23.71
C HIS A 6 -13.23 25.01 -22.53
N GLU A 7 -11.90 24.98 -22.40
CA GLU A 7 -11.25 24.59 -21.14
C GLU A 7 -11.55 25.67 -20.09
N SER A 8 -12.44 25.35 -19.16
CA SER A 8 -12.66 26.19 -17.98
C SER A 8 -11.39 26.19 -17.13
N ASN A 9 -10.65 27.30 -17.15
CA ASN A 9 -9.49 27.54 -16.29
C ASN A 9 -9.94 27.78 -14.84
N VAL A 10 -10.39 26.72 -14.17
CA VAL A 10 -10.76 26.75 -12.75
C VAL A 10 -9.49 26.75 -11.91
N ILE A 11 -9.16 27.89 -11.32
CA ILE A 11 -8.02 28.03 -10.41
C ILE A 11 -8.47 27.70 -8.99
N TYR A 12 -8.01 26.57 -8.46
CA TYR A 12 -8.24 26.16 -7.08
C TYR A 12 -7.19 26.78 -6.15
N LYS A 13 -7.63 27.57 -5.17
CA LYS A 13 -6.76 28.04 -4.08
C LYS A 13 -6.56 26.90 -3.08
N ARG A 14 -5.30 26.53 -2.79
CA ARG A 14 -4.99 25.55 -1.74
C ARG A 14 -5.46 26.07 -0.38
N THR A 15 -6.38 25.36 0.26
CA THR A 15 -6.88 25.67 1.61
C THR A 15 -5.90 25.25 2.71
N VAL A 16 -5.05 24.25 2.44
CA VAL A 16 -4.12 23.69 3.42
C VAL A 16 -2.74 23.50 2.79
N GLN A 17 -1.71 23.91 3.51
CA GLN A 17 -0.31 23.65 3.18
C GLN A 17 0.20 22.52 4.07
N LEU A 18 0.54 21.38 3.48
CA LEU A 18 1.11 20.25 4.22
C LEU A 18 2.64 20.41 4.30
N SER A 19 3.19 20.33 5.50
CA SER A 19 4.63 20.20 5.72
C SER A 19 5.08 18.78 5.36
N ALA A 20 6.25 18.65 4.75
CA ALA A 20 6.85 17.34 4.52
C ALA A 20 7.11 16.64 5.87
N ILE A 21 6.75 15.36 5.94
CA ILE A 21 7.00 14.50 7.11
C ILE A 21 7.87 13.32 6.70
N GLU A 22 8.72 12.87 7.62
CA GLU A 22 9.47 11.63 7.46
C GLU A 22 8.50 10.44 7.52
N VAL A 23 8.48 9.61 6.46
CA VAL A 23 7.64 8.43 6.41
C VAL A 23 8.39 7.24 7.02
N LYS A 24 7.90 6.77 8.17
CA LYS A 24 8.45 5.58 8.83
C LYS A 24 7.64 4.35 8.43
N THR A 25 8.31 3.36 7.83
CA THR A 25 7.68 2.11 7.38
C THR A 25 7.33 1.17 8.54
N GLY A 26 7.99 1.33 9.70
CA GLY A 26 7.86 0.42 10.85
C GLY A 26 8.62 -0.91 10.68
N GLU A 27 9.50 -1.00 9.68
CA GLU A 27 10.34 -2.18 9.38
C GLU A 27 11.82 -1.99 9.79
N GLY A 28 12.19 -0.82 10.33
CA GLY A 28 13.61 -0.44 10.51
C GLY A 28 14.45 -1.30 11.46
N ASN A 29 13.82 -2.12 12.32
CA ASN A 29 14.49 -3.03 13.26
C ASN A 29 14.42 -4.50 12.82
N GLU A 30 14.14 -4.75 11.54
CA GLU A 30 13.89 -6.07 11.00
C GLU A 30 14.70 -6.35 9.74
N ASN A 31 15.17 -7.59 9.62
CA ASN A 31 15.82 -8.10 8.42
C ASN A 31 14.78 -8.75 7.50
N VAL A 32 14.85 -8.44 6.22
CA VAL A 32 14.01 -9.07 5.19
C VAL A 32 14.66 -10.39 4.79
N LEU A 33 13.99 -11.50 5.07
CA LEU A 33 14.45 -12.85 4.74
C LEU A 33 13.84 -13.37 3.43
N PHE A 34 12.68 -12.85 3.06
CA PHE A 34 11.95 -13.19 1.85
C PHE A 34 11.13 -11.97 1.42
N CYS A 35 11.01 -11.74 0.12
CA CYS A 35 10.20 -10.67 -0.46
C CYS A 35 9.83 -11.03 -1.89
N GLU A 36 8.61 -11.50 -2.13
CA GLU A 36 8.14 -11.87 -3.47
C GLU A 36 6.69 -11.46 -3.69
N ARG A 37 6.34 -11.21 -4.95
CA ARG A 37 4.96 -10.89 -5.35
C ARG A 37 4.06 -12.10 -5.13
N ALA A 38 2.96 -11.89 -4.42
CA ALA A 38 1.99 -12.93 -4.10
C ALA A 38 0.55 -12.40 -4.14
N LYS A 39 -0.41 -13.33 -4.12
CA LYS A 39 -1.84 -13.05 -3.94
C LYS A 39 -2.32 -13.70 -2.65
N LEU A 40 -2.87 -12.90 -1.73
CA LEU A 40 -3.40 -13.35 -0.45
C LEU A 40 -4.91 -13.51 -0.53
N TYR A 41 -5.38 -14.66 -0.04
CA TYR A 41 -6.80 -14.96 0.12
C TYR A 41 -7.13 -15.09 1.61
N ARG A 42 -8.36 -14.72 1.97
CA ARG A 42 -8.95 -14.98 3.28
C ARG A 42 -10.16 -15.88 3.11
N PHE A 43 -10.21 -16.95 3.88
CA PHE A 43 -11.40 -17.80 3.94
C PHE A 43 -12.53 -17.10 4.69
N ASP A 44 -13.72 -17.06 4.09
CA ASP A 44 -14.96 -16.62 4.71
C ASP A 44 -15.77 -17.85 5.13
N SER A 45 -15.86 -18.08 6.44
CA SER A 45 -16.54 -19.25 7.00
C SER A 45 -18.07 -19.18 6.84
N ALA A 46 -18.66 -17.98 6.81
CA ALA A 46 -20.10 -17.83 6.65
C ALA A 46 -20.55 -18.15 5.22
N ALA A 47 -19.72 -17.77 4.24
CA ALA A 47 -19.97 -18.03 2.82
C ALA A 47 -19.27 -19.30 2.29
N ASN A 48 -18.50 -20.01 3.13
CA ASN A 48 -17.69 -21.18 2.78
C ASN A 48 -16.86 -21.00 1.50
N GLN A 49 -16.17 -19.87 1.36
CA GLN A 49 -15.41 -19.52 0.16
C GLN A 49 -14.13 -18.73 0.44
N MET A 50 -13.16 -18.81 -0.47
CA MET A 50 -11.98 -17.95 -0.47
C MET A 50 -12.32 -16.57 -1.06
N LYS A 51 -11.92 -15.50 -0.38
CA LYS A 51 -12.04 -14.11 -0.86
C LYS A 51 -10.65 -13.51 -1.05
N GLU A 52 -10.42 -12.83 -2.16
CA GLU A 52 -9.16 -12.11 -2.40
C GLU A 52 -8.99 -10.97 -1.38
N ARG A 53 -7.79 -10.82 -0.82
CA ARG A 53 -7.47 -9.81 0.20
C ARG A 53 -6.48 -8.76 -0.31
N SER A 54 -5.42 -9.19 -0.98
CA SER A 54 -4.37 -8.32 -1.52
C SER A 54 -3.55 -9.04 -2.59
N ILE A 55 -2.98 -8.27 -3.52
CA ILE A 55 -1.98 -8.72 -4.49
C ILE A 55 -0.80 -7.79 -4.32
N ASP A 56 0.29 -8.27 -3.72
CA ASP A 56 1.49 -7.48 -3.46
C ASP A 56 2.71 -8.30 -3.02
N GLU A 57 3.81 -7.64 -2.70
CA GLU A 57 4.97 -8.23 -2.04
C GLU A 57 4.60 -8.81 -0.66
N MET A 58 4.80 -10.12 -0.53
CA MET A 58 4.77 -10.82 0.74
C MET A 58 6.20 -10.91 1.28
N LYS A 59 6.39 -10.38 2.48
CA LYS A 59 7.68 -10.36 3.17
C LYS A 59 7.67 -11.30 4.37
N ILE A 60 8.78 -12.01 4.58
CA ILE A 60 9.11 -12.64 5.86
C ILE A 60 10.19 -11.78 6.51
N LEU A 61 9.88 -11.26 7.71
CA LEU A 61 10.73 -10.33 8.45
C LEU A 61 11.19 -10.98 9.75
N GLN A 62 12.44 -10.75 10.13
CA GLN A 62 13.00 -11.16 11.42
C GLN A 62 13.44 -9.94 12.22
N HIS A 63 12.91 -9.76 13.42
CA HIS A 63 13.33 -8.70 14.32
C HIS A 63 14.75 -8.93 14.82
N GLN A 64 15.63 -7.95 14.63
CA GLN A 64 17.07 -8.07 14.82
C GLN A 64 17.48 -8.47 16.26
N THR A 65 16.80 -7.92 17.28
CA THR A 65 17.14 -8.21 18.69
C THR A 65 16.36 -9.38 19.30
N THR A 66 15.08 -9.54 18.96
CA THR A 66 14.21 -10.55 19.59
C THR A 66 14.17 -11.87 18.83
N ASN A 67 14.74 -11.91 17.61
CA ASN A 67 14.66 -13.06 16.69
C ASN A 67 13.22 -13.53 16.43
N ARG A 68 12.22 -12.67 16.62
CA ARG A 68 10.84 -12.97 16.27
C ARG A 68 10.62 -12.77 14.79
N PHE A 69 9.81 -13.64 14.20
CA PHE A 69 9.47 -13.60 12.79
C PHE A 69 8.03 -13.10 12.60
N ARG A 70 7.79 -12.36 11.52
CA ARG A 70 6.44 -12.01 11.08
C ARG A 70 6.33 -12.05 9.56
N ILE A 71 5.10 -12.26 9.09
CA ILE A 71 4.74 -12.06 7.69
C ILE A 71 4.13 -10.66 7.57
N LEU A 72 4.61 -9.88 6.60
CA LEU A 72 4.07 -8.57 6.27
C LEU A 72 3.68 -8.56 4.79
N MET A 73 2.45 -8.12 4.51
CA MET A 73 1.98 -7.88 3.15
C MET A 73 1.14 -6.60 3.19
N ARG A 74 1.50 -5.62 2.36
CA ARG A 74 0.71 -4.40 2.20
C ARG A 74 -0.11 -4.51 0.91
N ARG A 75 -1.04 -3.59 0.71
CA ARG A 75 -1.69 -3.44 -0.60
C ARG A 75 -0.90 -2.41 -1.36
N GLU A 76 -0.74 -2.66 -2.65
CA GLU A 76 -0.11 -1.71 -3.57
C GLU A 76 -0.87 -0.39 -3.48
N GLN A 77 -0.17 0.67 -3.09
CA GLN A 77 -0.76 2.01 -3.13
C GLN A 77 -0.81 2.43 -4.60
N LEU A 78 -2.02 2.62 -5.13
CA LEU A 78 -2.19 3.32 -6.40
C LEU A 78 -1.80 4.78 -6.17
N LEU A 79 -0.51 5.09 -6.35
CA LEU A 79 -0.04 6.46 -6.52
C LEU A 79 -0.58 6.95 -7.88
N LYS A 80 -1.75 7.57 -7.87
CA LYS A 80 -2.27 8.41 -8.97
C LYS A 80 -2.01 9.86 -8.65
#